data_AF-A0AAJ4YAY0-F1
#
_entry.id   AF-A0AAJ4YAY0-F1
#
_cell.length_a   1.000
_cell.length_b   1.000
_cell.length_c   1.000
_cell.angle_alpha   90.00
_cell.angle_beta   90.00
_cell.angle_gamma   90.00
#
_symmetry.space_group_name_H-M   'P 1'
#
loop_
_entity.id
_entity.type
_entity.pdbx_description
1 polymer ?
#
loop_
_entity_poly.entity_id
_entity_poly.type
_entity_poly.pdbx_seq_one_letter_code
_entity_poly.pdbx_strand_id
1 'polypeptide(L)'
;MTCRPHTQLCTPPFNSSHHLILSDLVRHPMPGSVRGVLLRSVPPHPAQPIHTVWITDLKSERLRPGSILLSWEPSLGNGMDVTAHLGLASTKVLLANWPDLQGDWTPVVHPTLHEVIGLHAALSVATDALHLANHLAAN
;
A
#
# COMPACT_ATOMS: atom_id res chain seq x y z
N MET A 1 -12.00 26.68 38.64
CA MET A 1 -10.77 25.88 38.45
C MET A 1 -11.11 24.45 38.79
N THR A 2 -11.05 23.42 37.96
CA THR A 2 -10.68 23.23 36.55
C THR A 2 -11.20 21.83 36.25
N CYS A 3 -12.05 21.69 35.23
CA CYS A 3 -12.53 20.40 34.74
C CYS A 3 -11.34 19.59 34.19
N ARG A 4 -11.26 18.30 34.50
CA ARG A 4 -10.44 17.34 33.74
C ARG A 4 -11.39 16.46 32.93
N PRO A 5 -11.40 16.52 31.59
CA PRO A 5 -12.08 15.51 30.80
C PRO A 5 -11.16 14.32 30.58
N HIS A 6 -11.73 13.13 30.73
CA HIS A 6 -11.22 11.88 30.20
C HIS A 6 -11.00 12.01 28.68
N THR A 7 -9.77 11.80 28.21
CA THR A 7 -9.53 11.48 26.80
C THR A 7 -9.26 9.98 26.72
N GLN A 8 -10.33 9.19 26.77
CA GLN A 8 -10.31 7.88 26.10
C GLN A 8 -10.17 8.19 24.61
N LEU A 9 -8.97 8.03 24.07
CA LEU A 9 -8.79 7.90 22.63
C LEU A 9 -9.53 6.62 22.22
N CYS A 10 -10.74 6.80 21.69
CA CYS A 10 -11.46 5.77 20.96
C CYS A 10 -10.56 5.30 19.82
N THR A 11 -9.90 4.16 19.98
CA THR A 11 -9.37 3.39 18.85
C THR A 11 -10.57 2.79 18.14
N PRO A 12 -10.90 3.20 16.90
CA PRO A 12 -11.93 2.52 16.15
C PRO A 12 -11.46 1.09 15.84
N PRO A 13 -12.37 0.12 15.70
CA PRO A 13 -12.01 -1.25 15.33
C PRO A 13 -11.37 -1.23 13.94
N PHE A 14 -10.06 -1.52 13.90
CA PHE A 14 -9.18 -1.50 12.72
C PHE A 14 -9.43 -2.68 11.77
N ASN A 15 -10.66 -2.82 11.26
CA ASN A 15 -10.97 -3.80 10.22
C ASN A 15 -11.86 -3.23 9.09
N SER A 16 -11.79 -1.91 8.90
CA SER A 16 -12.54 -1.22 7.85
C SER A 16 -11.58 -0.93 6.70
N SER A 17 -11.93 -1.37 5.49
CA SER A 17 -11.30 -0.85 4.27
C SER A 17 -11.43 0.67 4.27
N HIS A 18 -10.30 1.38 4.30
CA HIS A 18 -10.30 2.84 4.28
C HIS A 18 -9.80 3.33 2.92
N HIS A 19 -10.49 4.34 2.39
CA HIS A 19 -9.98 5.15 1.29
C HIS A 19 -9.01 6.17 1.89
N LEU A 20 -7.73 6.04 1.58
CA LEU A 20 -6.70 6.97 2.07
C LEU A 20 -5.98 7.59 0.89
N ILE A 21 -5.75 8.89 0.95
CA ILE A 21 -4.83 9.56 0.02
C ILE A 21 -3.41 9.20 0.45
N LEU A 22 -2.49 8.97 -0.49
CA LEU A 22 -1.11 8.59 -0.13
C LEU A 22 -0.45 9.66 0.79
N SER A 23 -0.78 10.93 0.56
CA SER A 23 -0.38 12.07 1.40
C SER A 23 -0.94 12.02 2.82
N ASP A 24 -2.08 11.36 3.04
CA ASP A 24 -2.66 11.19 4.38
C ASP A 24 -1.89 10.15 5.19
N LEU A 25 -1.17 9.23 4.54
CA LEU A 25 -0.25 8.28 5.21
C LEU A 25 0.90 9.02 5.90
N VAL A 26 1.30 10.17 5.35
CA VAL A 26 2.39 11.00 5.88
C VAL A 26 1.90 11.99 6.95
N ARG A 27 0.64 12.47 6.83
CA ARG A 27 0.11 13.55 7.68
C ARG A 27 -0.54 13.08 8.99
N HIS A 28 -1.00 11.84 9.08
CA HIS A 28 -1.57 11.31 10.31
C HIS A 28 -0.49 10.56 11.10
N PRO A 29 -0.29 10.88 12.41
CA PRO A 29 0.55 10.06 13.25
C PRO A 29 0.00 8.64 13.22
N MET A 30 0.84 7.74 12.71
CA MET A 30 0.53 6.34 12.47
C MET A 30 -0.10 5.74 13.74
N PRO A 31 -1.17 4.93 13.64
CA PRO A 31 -1.57 4.10 14.75
C PRO A 31 -0.38 3.20 15.09
N GLY A 32 0.13 3.26 16.32
CA GLY A 32 1.39 2.61 16.71
C GLY A 32 1.47 1.09 16.50
N SER A 33 0.35 0.45 16.15
CA SER A 33 0.21 -0.97 15.85
C SER A 33 0.39 -1.33 14.37
N VAL A 34 0.40 -0.37 13.45
CA VAL A 34 0.41 -0.63 12.01
C VAL A 34 1.83 -0.50 11.46
N ARG A 35 2.27 -1.41 10.58
CA ARG A 35 3.64 -1.39 10.02
C ARG A 35 3.67 -1.34 8.49
N GLY A 36 2.50 -1.27 7.87
CA GLY A 36 2.36 -1.11 6.43
C GLY A 36 0.91 -1.04 5.97
N VAL A 37 0.77 -0.84 4.67
CA VAL A 37 -0.51 -0.73 3.99
C VAL A 37 -0.51 -1.59 2.73
N LEU A 38 -1.62 -2.27 2.49
CA LEU A 38 -1.90 -2.96 1.25
C LEU A 38 -2.55 -2.00 0.27
N LEU A 39 -1.94 -1.87 -0.90
CA LEU A 39 -2.41 -1.11 -2.04
C LEU A 39 -2.93 -2.10 -3.08
N ARG A 40 -4.19 -1.95 -3.51
CA ARG A 40 -4.76 -2.76 -4.59
C ARG A 40 -4.97 -1.99 -5.89
N SER A 41 -5.01 -0.67 -5.79
CA SER A 41 -5.09 0.24 -6.92
C SER A 41 -4.37 1.53 -6.52
N VAL A 42 -3.68 2.16 -7.46
CA VAL A 42 -3.15 3.51 -7.27
C VAL A 42 -3.78 4.38 -8.34
N PRO A 43 -4.55 5.40 -7.97
CA PRO A 43 -5.15 6.29 -8.92
C PRO A 43 -4.07 7.08 -9.67
N PRO A 44 -4.38 7.63 -10.86
CA PRO A 44 -3.43 8.38 -11.66
C PRO A 44 -2.90 9.64 -10.99
N HIS A 45 -3.64 10.16 -10.01
CA HIS A 45 -3.33 11.40 -9.34
C HIS A 45 -3.07 11.15 -7.83
N PRO A 46 -1.94 11.64 -7.28
CA PRO A 46 -1.54 11.37 -5.90
C PRO A 46 -2.49 11.93 -4.84
N ALA A 47 -3.34 12.91 -5.20
CA ALA A 47 -4.38 13.44 -4.31
C ALA A 47 -5.70 12.64 -4.35
N GLN A 48 -5.80 11.58 -5.18
CA GLN A 48 -6.97 10.72 -5.20
C GLN A 48 -6.86 9.60 -4.16
N PRO A 49 -7.97 9.16 -3.55
CA PRO A 49 -7.94 8.12 -2.53
C PRO A 49 -7.59 6.75 -3.12
N ILE A 50 -6.63 6.09 -2.49
CA ILE A 50 -6.26 4.70 -2.75
C ILE A 50 -7.12 3.80 -1.86
N HIS A 51 -7.58 2.68 -2.41
CA HIS A 51 -8.16 1.62 -1.60
C HIS A 51 -7.04 0.95 -0.79
N THR A 52 -7.01 1.24 0.50
CA THR A 52 -5.99 0.76 1.43
C THR A 52 -6.56 -0.18 2.47
N VAL A 53 -5.80 -1.23 2.80
CA VAL A 53 -6.03 -2.04 3.99
C VAL A 53 -4.79 -1.95 4.87
N TRP A 54 -4.96 -1.50 6.11
CA TRP A 54 -3.87 -1.45 7.07
C TRP A 54 -3.47 -2.87 7.50
N ILE A 55 -2.16 -3.13 7.56
CA ILE A 55 -1.65 -4.44 7.97
C ILE A 55 -0.86 -4.29 9.27
N THR A 56 -1.27 -5.07 10.26
CA THR A 56 -0.61 -5.18 11.57
C THR A 56 0.44 -6.30 11.60
N ASP A 57 0.33 -7.32 10.74
CA ASP A 57 1.31 -8.41 10.61
C ASP A 57 1.86 -8.56 9.18
N LEU A 58 3.05 -8.00 8.96
CA LEU A 58 3.78 -8.05 7.68
C LEU A 58 4.34 -9.44 7.35
N LYS A 59 4.43 -10.36 8.33
CA LYS A 59 5.10 -11.66 8.16
C LYS A 59 4.16 -12.75 7.66
N SER A 60 2.88 -12.67 7.99
CA SER A 60 1.92 -13.75 7.69
C SER A 60 1.13 -13.58 6.38
N GLU A 61 1.20 -12.42 5.71
CA GLU A 61 0.31 -12.17 4.58
C GLU A 61 0.86 -12.70 3.24
N ARG A 62 0.12 -13.65 2.64
CA ARG A 62 0.22 -13.91 1.20
C ARG A 62 -0.43 -12.74 0.48
N LEU A 63 0.39 -11.95 -0.21
CA LEU A 63 -0.11 -10.88 -1.05
C LEU A 63 -0.86 -11.48 -2.22
N ARG A 64 -2.06 -10.96 -2.50
CA ARG A 64 -2.76 -11.32 -3.74
C ARG A 64 -1.94 -10.82 -4.93
N PRO A 65 -1.94 -11.55 -6.06
CA PRO A 65 -1.33 -11.08 -7.29
C PRO A 65 -1.80 -9.66 -7.62
N GLY A 66 -0.86 -8.76 -7.92
CA GLY A 66 -1.15 -7.36 -8.23
C GLY A 66 -1.35 -6.43 -7.05
N SER A 67 -1.35 -6.94 -5.82
CA SER A 67 -1.36 -6.09 -4.62
C SER A 67 0.05 -5.67 -4.27
N ILE A 68 0.23 -4.41 -3.89
CA ILE A 68 1.51 -3.90 -3.37
C ILE A 68 1.39 -3.73 -1.86
N LEU A 69 2.31 -4.34 -1.12
CA LEU A 69 2.53 -4.06 0.29
C LEU A 69 3.58 -2.95 0.40
N LEU A 70 3.16 -1.78 0.88
CA LEU A 70 4.07 -0.72 1.26
C LEU A 70 4.26 -0.78 2.77
N SER A 71 5.48 -1.06 3.22
CA SER A 71 5.86 -1.10 4.63
C SER A 71 6.88 -0.02 4.92
N TRP A 72 6.91 0.49 6.14
CA TRP A 72 7.91 1.46 6.55
C TRP A 72 8.26 1.29 8.02
N GLU A 73 9.49 1.66 8.35
CA GLU A 73 9.98 1.69 9.71
C GLU A 73 10.90 2.88 9.96
N PRO A 74 10.94 3.41 11.20
CA PRO A 74 11.87 4.47 11.56
C PRO A 74 13.31 4.03 11.29
N SER A 75 14.07 4.86 10.58
CA SER A 75 15.51 4.65 10.42
C SER A 75 16.24 4.96 11.74
N LEU A 76 17.54 4.66 11.82
CA LEU A 76 18.38 5.05 12.96
C LEU A 76 18.46 6.58 13.17
N GLY A 77 18.04 7.37 12.17
CA GLY A 77 17.98 8.83 12.20
C GLY A 77 16.56 9.36 12.43
N ASN A 78 16.26 10.49 11.79
CA ASN A 78 14.93 11.10 11.74
C ASN A 78 14.14 10.71 10.47
N GLY A 79 14.65 9.76 9.69
CA GLY A 79 14.06 9.30 8.44
C GLY A 79 13.18 8.05 8.61
N MET A 80 12.66 7.60 7.48
CA MET A 80 11.83 6.41 7.34
C MET A 80 12.42 5.50 6.27
N ASP A 81 12.69 4.25 6.62
CA ASP A 81 13.00 3.20 5.66
C ASP A 81 11.67 2.70 5.09
N VAL A 82 11.45 2.92 3.79
CA VAL A 82 10.22 2.52 3.10
C VAL A 82 10.53 1.40 2.13
N THR A 83 9.74 0.34 2.19
CA THR A 83 9.90 -0.84 1.34
C THR A 83 8.57 -1.17 0.66
N ALA A 84 8.61 -1.43 -0.64
CA ALA A 84 7.47 -1.91 -1.40
C ALA A 84 7.67 -3.35 -1.84
N HIS A 85 6.66 -4.19 -1.67
CA HIS A 85 6.63 -5.57 -2.15
C HIS A 85 5.44 -5.79 -3.07
N LEU A 86 5.64 -6.44 -4.20
CA LEU A 86 4.58 -6.85 -5.11
C LEU A 86 4.18 -8.30 -4.84
N GLY A 87 2.88 -8.54 -4.67
CA GLY A 87 2.30 -9.88 -4.68
C GLY A 87 2.24 -10.44 -6.10
N LEU A 88 2.77 -11.65 -6.28
CA LEU A 88 2.67 -12.48 -7.48
C LEU A 88 1.93 -13.78 -7.15
N ALA A 89 1.63 -14.60 -8.17
CA ALA A 89 0.84 -15.83 -8.06
C ALA A 89 1.28 -16.77 -6.91
N SER A 90 2.58 -16.88 -6.66
CA SER A 90 3.15 -17.82 -5.68
C SER A 90 4.09 -17.18 -4.65
N THR A 91 4.40 -15.89 -4.78
CA THR A 91 5.43 -15.23 -3.97
C THR A 91 5.18 -13.74 -3.82
N LYS A 92 5.93 -13.10 -2.92
CA LYS A 92 6.09 -11.64 -2.88
C LYS A 92 7.49 -11.28 -3.32
N VAL A 93 7.63 -10.24 -4.15
CA VAL A 93 8.91 -9.77 -4.67
C VAL A 93 9.17 -8.36 -4.14
N LEU A 94 10.40 -8.10 -3.72
CA LEU A 94 10.84 -6.74 -3.39
C LEU A 94 10.77 -5.88 -4.66
N LEU A 95 9.92 -4.87 -4.63
CA LEU A 95 9.75 -3.94 -5.74
C LEU A 95 10.74 -2.80 -5.64
N ALA A 96 10.83 -2.19 -4.47
CA ALA A 96 11.70 -1.05 -4.22
C ALA A 96 12.00 -0.93 -2.72
N ASN A 97 13.17 -0.40 -2.42
CA ASN A 97 13.58 -0.03 -1.08
C ASN A 97 14.13 1.40 -1.11
N TRP A 98 13.62 2.24 -0.24
CA TRP A 98 13.99 3.64 -0.10
C TRP A 98 14.43 3.88 1.34
N PRO A 99 15.74 3.83 1.60
CA PRO A 99 16.26 4.05 2.94
C PRO A 99 16.23 5.53 3.31
N ASP A 100 16.05 5.81 4.61
CA ASP A 100 16.19 7.11 5.25
C ASP A 100 15.43 8.27 4.58
N LEU A 101 14.20 8.02 4.11
CA LEU A 101 13.37 9.06 3.53
C LEU A 101 12.93 10.07 4.60
N GLN A 102 13.14 11.36 4.33
CA GLN A 102 12.79 12.44 5.25
C GLN A 102 11.54 13.20 4.79
N GLY A 103 10.75 13.68 5.75
CA GLY A 103 9.57 14.51 5.48
C GLY A 103 8.49 13.78 4.71
N ASP A 104 7.86 14.48 3.75
CA ASP A 104 6.86 13.89 2.87
C ASP A 104 7.53 13.11 1.72
N TRP A 105 7.58 11.79 1.91
CA TRP A 105 8.16 10.86 0.96
C TRP A 105 7.18 10.36 -0.11
N THR A 106 5.91 10.78 -0.05
CA THR A 106 4.88 10.46 -1.03
C THR A 106 5.34 10.72 -2.48
N PRO A 107 5.95 11.87 -2.82
CA PRO A 107 6.33 12.16 -4.21
C PRO A 107 7.45 11.26 -4.71
N VAL A 108 8.25 10.68 -3.81
CA VAL A 108 9.35 9.76 -4.14
C VAL A 108 8.82 8.36 -4.44
N VAL A 109 7.89 7.90 -3.63
CA VAL A 109 7.37 6.52 -3.68
C VAL A 109 6.24 6.37 -4.71
N HIS A 110 5.39 7.40 -4.86
CA HIS A 110 4.19 7.34 -5.71
C HIS A 110 4.46 6.96 -7.18
N PRO A 111 5.45 7.53 -7.89
CA PRO A 111 5.67 7.20 -9.30
C PRO A 111 5.91 5.71 -9.53
N THR A 112 6.76 5.08 -8.71
CA THR A 112 7.05 3.65 -8.81
C THR A 112 5.82 2.79 -8.52
N LEU A 113 5.03 3.15 -7.51
CA LEU A 113 3.80 2.43 -7.19
C LEU A 113 2.77 2.52 -8.33
N HIS A 114 2.61 3.70 -8.91
CA HIS A 114 1.69 3.94 -10.02
C HIS A 114 2.09 3.16 -11.28
N GLU A 115 3.38 3.19 -11.65
CA GLU A 115 3.89 2.44 -12.81
C GLU A 115 3.67 0.94 -12.66
N VAL A 116 3.93 0.38 -11.47
CA VAL A 116 3.86 -1.06 -11.25
C VAL A 116 2.42 -1.55 -11.23
N ILE A 117 1.49 -0.77 -10.68
CA ILE A 117 0.06 -1.09 -10.75
C ILE A 117 -0.46 -0.97 -12.19
N GLY A 118 -0.04 0.06 -12.92
CA GLY A 118 -0.36 0.20 -14.34
C GLY A 118 0.15 -0.98 -15.18
N LEU A 119 1.40 -1.40 -14.95
CA LEU A 119 1.99 -2.56 -15.61
C LEU A 119 1.25 -3.85 -15.27
N HIS A 120 0.92 -4.07 -13.99
CA HIS A 120 0.15 -5.24 -13.58
C HIS A 120 -1.24 -5.26 -14.23
N ALA A 121 -1.93 -4.12 -14.29
CA ALA A 121 -3.23 -4.00 -14.94
C ALA A 121 -3.14 -4.33 -16.44
N ALA A 122 -2.13 -3.79 -17.14
CA ALA A 122 -1.90 -4.09 -18.55
C ALA A 122 -1.61 -5.58 -18.78
N LEU A 123 -0.80 -6.20 -17.92
CA LEU A 123 -0.49 -7.63 -18.00
C LEU A 123 -1.73 -8.50 -17.74
N SER A 124 -2.59 -8.11 -16.79
CA SER A 124 -3.85 -8.81 -16.53
C SER A 124 -4.75 -8.79 -17.76
N VAL A 125 -4.93 -7.61 -18.38
CA VAL A 125 -5.74 -7.46 -19.61
C VAL A 125 -5.18 -8.30 -20.76
N ALA A 126 -3.85 -8.29 -20.97
CA ALA A 126 -3.21 -9.09 -22.01
C ALA A 126 -3.40 -10.60 -21.77
N THR A 127 -3.33 -11.02 -20.51
CA THR A 127 -3.53 -12.42 -20.10
C THR A 127 -4.97 -12.87 -20.35
N ASP A 128 -5.96 -12.04 -19.97
CA ASP A 128 -7.37 -12.31 -20.22
C ASP A 128 -7.69 -12.40 -21.72
N ALA A 129 -7.13 -11.49 -22.52
CA ALA A 129 -7.27 -11.53 -23.98
C ALA A 129 -6.67 -12.79 -24.60
N LEU A 130 -5.49 -13.23 -24.12
CA LEU A 130 -4.85 -14.46 -24.56
C LEU A 130 -5.68 -15.70 -24.19
N HIS A 131 -6.21 -15.76 -22.98
CA HIS A 131 -7.08 -16.86 -22.56
C HIS A 131 -8.35 -16.93 -23.41
N LEU A 132 -8.96 -15.78 -23.71
CA LEU A 132 -10.12 -15.70 -24.59
C LEU A 132 -9.79 -16.18 -26.01
N ALA A 133 -8.68 -15.72 -26.59
CA ALA A 133 -8.25 -16.14 -27.92
C ALA A 133 -8.01 -17.66 -27.99
N ASN A 134 -7.36 -18.23 -26.98
CA ASN A 134 -7.12 -19.67 -26.90
C ASN A 134 -8.43 -20.46 -26.77
N HIS A 135 -9.40 -19.97 -26.00
CA HIS A 135 -10.71 -20.60 -25.87
C HIS A 135 -11.48 -20.57 -27.19
N LEU A 136 -11.41 -19.46 -27.94
CA LEU A 136 -12.07 -19.35 -29.25
C LEU A 136 -11.43 -20.22 -30.32
N ALA A 137 -10.11 -20.45 -30.26
CA ALA A 137 -9.41 -21.32 -31.21
C ALA A 137 -9.61 -22.82 -30.94
N ALA A 138 -10.04 -23.18 -29.73
CA ALA A 138 -10.30 -24.56 -29.33
C ALA A 138 -11.76 -25.01 -29.58
N ASN A 139 -12.64 -24.08 -29.99
CA ASN A 139 -14.01 -24.34 -30.46
C ASN A 139 -14.05 -24.31 -31.99
#